data_AF-A0A4Q3B5N6-F1
#
_entry.id   AF-A0A4Q3B5N6-F1
#
_cell.length_a   1.000
_cell.length_b   1.000
_cell.length_c   1.000
_cell.angle_alpha   90.00
_cell.angle_beta   90.00
_cell.angle_gamma   90.00
#
_symmetry.space_group_name_H-M   'P 1'
#
loop_
_entity.id
_entity.type
_entity.pdbx_description
1 polymer ?
#
loop_
_entity_poly.entity_id
_entity_poly.type
_entity_poly.pdbx_seq_one_letter_code
_entity_poly.pdbx_strand_id
1 'polypeptide(L)'
;MYCYDALANTYAEKVKAALWVLRFKYSNDVSDLEKALPFLQKSLDYYSTLTKLTENEYLYANSMQTKQRKIPMRGVDKTFIHWKEMMPVFTNELNHFKHSVDSLKSIKNTAAAKIIPYKNADVNVLSPDIESYIIDKNVQVFADTTSQIKEVTEQLIGLRGLKLSRGNQIKSGTEIKFTTKIPVKLLVGYFNQKDNKTLLPPQLEIDASANNYGQSEIKISNALVVNGFAPVNVHAYSFAAGTHTLTLGKGACLVLGFIDDKQELRIFNAGLDGRGKDIDWLFE
;
A
#
# COMPACT_ATOMS: atom_id res chain seq x y z
N MET A 1 27.13 23.22 -5.74
CA MET A 1 27.02 23.57 -4.30
C MET A 1 25.65 24.15 -3.96
N TYR A 2 25.18 25.19 -4.66
CA TYR A 2 23.85 25.79 -4.40
C TYR A 2 22.67 24.81 -4.52
N CYS A 3 22.66 23.90 -5.51
CA CYS A 3 21.61 22.87 -5.60
C CYS A 3 21.61 21.94 -4.37
N TYR A 4 22.80 21.55 -3.89
CA TYR A 4 22.91 20.70 -2.69
C TYR A 4 22.45 21.43 -1.43
N ASP A 5 22.76 22.72 -1.30
CA ASP A 5 22.28 23.54 -0.19
C ASP A 5 20.75 23.67 -0.18
N ALA A 6 20.14 24.00 -1.32
CA ALA A 6 18.68 24.06 -1.45
C ALA A 6 18.01 22.70 -1.18
N LEU A 7 18.60 21.61 -1.67
CA LEU A 7 18.10 20.26 -1.41
C LEU A 7 18.24 19.85 0.07
N ALA A 8 19.36 20.18 0.71
CA ALA A 8 19.58 19.90 2.13
C ALA A 8 18.56 20.63 3.01
N ASN A 9 18.30 21.92 2.73
CA ASN A 9 17.32 22.70 3.45
C ASN A 9 15.87 22.23 3.17
N THR A 10 15.56 21.79 1.95
CA THR A 10 14.29 21.11 1.64
C THR A 10 14.09 19.92 2.59
N TYR A 11 15.05 19.00 2.65
CA TYR A 11 14.95 17.81 3.50
C TYR A 11 14.90 18.16 4.99
N ALA A 12 15.73 19.11 5.45
CA ALA A 12 15.78 19.51 6.84
C ALA A 12 14.42 20.02 7.33
N GLU A 13 13.77 20.89 6.55
CA GLU A 13 12.45 21.41 6.90
C GLU A 13 11.36 20.33 6.77
N LYS A 14 11.39 19.49 5.72
CA LYS A 14 10.44 18.38 5.58
C LYS A 14 10.52 17.36 6.73
N VAL A 15 11.72 17.05 7.22
CA VAL A 15 11.92 16.17 8.39
C VAL A 15 11.39 16.81 9.67
N LYS A 16 11.62 18.11 9.90
CA LYS A 16 11.05 18.83 11.06
C LYS A 16 9.52 18.79 11.05
N ALA A 17 8.89 18.96 9.88
CA ALA A 17 7.46 18.78 9.73
C ALA A 17 7.01 17.35 10.07
N ALA A 18 7.70 16.34 9.53
CA ALA A 18 7.37 14.93 9.75
C ALA A 18 7.41 14.56 11.25
N LEU A 19 8.33 15.12 12.04
CA LEU A 19 8.37 14.90 13.49
C LEU A 19 7.11 15.39 14.20
N TRP A 20 6.58 16.55 13.80
CA TRP A 20 5.32 17.09 14.34
C TRP A 20 4.12 16.24 13.92
N VAL A 21 4.08 15.81 12.66
CA VAL A 21 3.04 14.91 12.13
C VAL A 21 3.06 13.57 12.87
N LEU A 22 4.25 12.98 13.08
CA LEU A 22 4.39 11.77 13.89
C LEU A 22 3.96 11.98 15.34
N ARG A 23 4.21 13.17 15.91
CA ARG A 23 3.73 13.48 17.26
C ARG A 23 2.20 13.46 17.33
N PHE A 24 1.51 14.05 16.34
CA PHE A 24 0.05 13.98 16.22
C PHE A 24 -0.46 12.52 16.19
N LYS A 25 0.26 11.59 15.53
CA LYS A 25 -0.09 10.15 15.53
C LYS A 25 -0.31 9.60 16.95
N TYR A 26 0.44 10.10 17.93
CA TYR A 26 0.39 9.63 19.31
C TYR A 26 -0.38 10.55 20.25
N SER A 27 -0.33 11.87 20.04
CA SER A 27 -1.01 12.85 20.90
C SER A 27 -2.48 13.04 20.53
N ASN A 28 -2.83 12.80 19.25
CA ASN A 28 -4.09 13.18 18.63
C ASN A 28 -4.43 14.68 18.80
N ASP A 29 -3.42 15.51 19.09
CA ASP A 29 -3.56 16.96 19.28
C ASP A 29 -3.30 17.69 17.96
N VAL A 30 -4.36 18.27 17.39
CA VAL A 30 -4.30 19.00 16.11
C VAL A 30 -3.29 20.16 16.15
N SER A 31 -2.99 20.71 17.34
CA SER A 31 -1.96 21.75 17.48
C SER A 31 -0.56 21.28 17.06
N ASP A 32 -0.29 19.97 17.09
CA ASP A 32 0.95 19.41 16.57
C ASP A 32 1.01 19.52 15.03
N LEU A 33 -0.11 19.32 14.33
CA LEU A 33 -0.18 19.49 12.87
C LEU A 33 -0.02 20.96 12.45
N GLU A 34 -0.58 21.89 13.23
CA GLU A 34 -0.40 23.33 12.99
C GLU A 34 1.08 23.73 13.05
N LYS A 35 1.85 23.14 13.96
CA LYS A 35 3.30 23.37 14.07
C LYS A 35 4.08 22.78 12.90
N ALA A 36 3.55 21.77 12.20
CA ALA A 36 4.18 21.19 11.02
C ALA A 36 4.08 22.10 9.77
N LEU A 37 2.98 22.87 9.63
CA LEU A 37 2.70 23.72 8.48
C LEU A 37 3.84 24.68 8.07
N PRO A 38 4.43 25.50 8.97
CA PRO A 38 5.50 26.41 8.58
C PRO A 38 6.74 25.68 8.05
N PHE A 39 7.03 24.47 8.55
CA PHE A 39 8.14 23.67 8.07
C PHE A 39 7.87 23.10 6.67
N LEU A 40 6.67 22.60 6.38
CA LEU A 40 6.33 22.14 5.03
C LEU A 40 6.34 23.29 4.01
N GLN A 41 5.85 24.47 4.39
CA GLN A 41 5.90 25.66 3.53
C GLN A 41 7.35 26.04 3.20
N LYS A 42 8.23 26.14 4.21
CA LYS A 42 9.66 26.41 3.99
C LYS A 42 10.35 25.34 3.16
N SER A 43 10.02 24.07 3.38
CA SER A 43 10.53 22.97 2.54
C SER A 43 10.17 23.18 1.08
N LEU A 44 8.93 23.59 0.77
CA LEU A 44 8.48 23.84 -0.60
C LEU A 44 9.18 25.08 -1.19
N ASP A 45 9.42 26.11 -0.39
CA ASP A 45 10.15 27.32 -0.82
C ASP A 45 11.59 26.97 -1.23
N TYR A 46 12.30 26.18 -0.42
CA TYR A 46 13.64 25.68 -0.78
C TYR A 46 13.62 24.76 -2.02
N TYR A 47 12.58 23.94 -2.17
CA TYR A 47 12.43 23.09 -3.35
C TYR A 47 12.14 23.92 -4.63
N SER A 48 11.44 25.04 -4.49
CA SER A 48 11.27 26.03 -5.56
C SER A 48 12.61 26.63 -5.97
N THR A 49 13.47 27.00 -5.00
CA THR A 49 14.84 27.45 -5.29
C THR A 49 15.64 26.37 -6.03
N LEU A 50 15.59 25.12 -5.57
CA LEU A 50 16.25 23.99 -6.25
C LEU A 50 15.78 23.82 -7.69
N THR A 51 14.48 23.96 -7.93
CA THR A 51 13.89 23.88 -9.27
C THR A 51 14.46 24.95 -10.21
N LYS A 52 14.53 26.21 -9.74
CA LYS A 52 15.12 27.33 -10.52
C LYS A 52 16.61 27.12 -10.79
N LEU A 53 17.34 26.56 -9.84
CA LEU A 53 18.77 26.27 -10.00
C LEU A 53 19.06 25.12 -10.97
N THR A 54 18.07 24.29 -11.30
CA THR A 54 18.27 23.07 -12.10
C THR A 54 17.63 23.13 -13.48
N GLU A 55 16.58 23.93 -13.68
CA GLU A 55 15.73 23.89 -14.89
C GLU A 55 16.47 24.07 -16.23
N ASN A 56 17.57 24.83 -16.24
CA ASN A 56 18.37 25.09 -17.44
C ASN A 56 19.76 24.43 -17.40
N GLU A 57 20.10 23.78 -16.28
CA GLU A 57 21.45 23.26 -16.01
C GLU A 57 21.50 21.72 -16.05
N TYR A 58 20.35 21.06 -15.86
CA TYR A 58 20.24 19.60 -15.85
C TYR A 58 19.14 19.10 -16.78
N LEU A 59 19.42 18.02 -17.50
CA LEU A 59 18.43 17.34 -18.34
C LEU A 59 17.43 16.53 -17.51
N TYR A 60 17.91 15.86 -16.46
CA TYR A 60 17.15 14.98 -15.57
C TYR A 60 17.97 14.63 -14.32
N ALA A 61 17.31 14.11 -13.28
CA ALA A 61 17.92 13.61 -12.06
C ALA A 61 18.30 12.13 -12.15
N ASN A 62 17.36 11.24 -12.50
CA ASN A 62 17.59 9.80 -12.63
C ASN A 62 17.90 9.39 -14.09
N SER A 63 18.96 8.61 -14.28
CA SER A 63 19.30 8.02 -15.58
C SER A 63 18.41 6.82 -15.95
N MET A 64 17.92 6.06 -14.96
CA MET A 64 16.97 4.96 -15.16
C MET A 64 15.53 5.49 -15.18
N GLN A 65 14.99 5.73 -16.38
CA GLN A 65 13.69 6.40 -16.62
C GLN A 65 12.60 5.40 -17.00
N THR A 66 12.39 4.42 -16.14
CA THR A 66 11.53 3.27 -16.41
C THR A 66 10.55 3.03 -15.26
N LYS A 67 9.56 2.17 -15.49
CA LYS A 67 8.52 1.79 -14.51
C LYS A 67 9.06 1.20 -13.19
N GLN A 68 10.33 0.80 -13.16
CA GLN A 68 11.00 0.30 -11.95
C GLN A 68 11.28 1.42 -10.93
N ARG A 69 11.42 2.69 -11.35
CA ARG A 69 11.63 3.82 -10.43
C ARG A 69 10.32 4.19 -9.76
N LYS A 70 10.21 3.98 -8.45
CA LYS A 70 8.98 4.22 -7.67
C LYS A 70 9.00 5.47 -6.78
N ILE A 71 10.15 5.81 -6.23
CA ILE A 71 10.30 6.89 -5.24
C ILE A 71 11.02 8.08 -5.89
N PRO A 72 10.60 9.34 -5.64
CA PRO A 72 9.41 9.73 -4.88
C PRO A 72 8.09 9.51 -5.64
N MET A 73 8.13 9.44 -6.98
CA MET A 73 6.97 9.14 -7.84
C MET A 73 7.35 8.11 -8.89
N ARG A 74 6.35 7.39 -9.43
CA ARG A 74 6.58 6.39 -10.49
C ARG A 74 7.08 7.07 -11.76
N GLY A 75 8.26 6.67 -12.24
CA GLY A 75 8.91 7.23 -13.43
C GLY A 75 8.53 6.56 -14.75
N VAL A 76 7.28 6.15 -14.91
CA VAL A 76 6.77 5.52 -16.15
C VAL A 76 6.85 6.54 -17.29
N ASP A 77 7.26 6.10 -18.49
CA ASP A 77 7.31 6.93 -19.70
C ASP A 77 8.07 8.26 -19.53
N LYS A 78 9.18 8.23 -18.79
CA LYS A 78 10.05 9.40 -18.52
C LYS A 78 9.36 10.56 -17.78
N THR A 79 8.32 10.28 -17.01
CA THR A 79 7.68 11.27 -16.13
C THR A 79 8.44 11.44 -14.81
N PHE A 80 8.32 12.64 -14.21
CA PHE A 80 8.90 13.00 -12.91
C PHE A 80 10.43 12.83 -12.82
N ILE A 81 11.13 12.99 -13.95
CA ILE A 81 12.58 12.83 -14.05
C ILE A 81 13.35 14.10 -13.68
N HIS A 82 12.67 15.25 -13.59
CA HIS A 82 13.26 16.54 -13.25
C HIS A 82 12.58 17.19 -12.04
N TRP A 83 13.31 17.97 -11.24
CA TRP A 83 12.80 18.62 -10.02
C TRP A 83 11.54 19.46 -10.27
N LYS A 84 11.49 20.18 -11.40
CA LYS A 84 10.32 20.97 -11.84
C LYS A 84 9.01 20.17 -11.93
N GLU A 85 9.07 18.91 -12.31
CA GLU A 85 7.87 18.05 -12.43
C GLU A 85 7.32 17.63 -11.07
N MET A 86 8.15 17.68 -10.03
CA MET A 86 7.77 17.40 -8.65
C MET A 86 7.18 18.63 -7.93
N MET A 87 7.38 19.85 -8.44
CA MET A 87 6.84 21.07 -7.84
C MET A 87 5.31 21.02 -7.67
N PRO A 88 4.51 20.65 -8.69
CA PRO A 88 3.06 20.50 -8.52
C PRO A 88 2.67 19.43 -7.51
N VAL A 89 3.44 18.32 -7.45
CA VAL A 89 3.19 17.21 -6.52
C VAL A 89 3.33 17.69 -5.07
N PHE A 90 4.44 18.35 -4.73
CA PHE A 90 4.66 18.84 -3.36
C PHE A 90 3.78 20.05 -3.00
N THR A 91 3.36 20.84 -4.00
CA THR A 91 2.37 21.91 -3.79
C THR A 91 1.01 21.32 -3.41
N ASN A 92 0.57 20.28 -4.11
CA ASN A 92 -0.69 19.59 -3.81
C ASN A 92 -0.63 18.88 -2.45
N GLU A 93 0.49 18.20 -2.13
CA GLU A 93 0.74 17.61 -0.80
C GLU A 93 0.54 18.63 0.33
N LEU A 94 1.12 19.84 0.19
CA LEU A 94 0.95 20.91 1.19
C LEU A 94 -0.49 21.43 1.26
N ASN A 95 -1.17 21.57 0.11
CA ASN A 95 -2.55 22.05 0.07
C ASN A 95 -3.53 21.04 0.70
N HIS A 96 -3.36 19.75 0.42
CA HIS A 96 -4.13 18.69 1.08
C HIS A 96 -3.87 18.69 2.59
N PHE A 97 -2.61 18.82 3.01
CA PHE A 97 -2.27 18.91 4.42
C PHE A 97 -2.94 20.10 5.13
N LYS A 98 -2.93 21.28 4.51
CA LYS A 98 -3.67 22.47 5.02
C LYS A 98 -5.16 22.18 5.17
N HIS A 99 -5.78 21.60 4.13
CA HIS A 99 -7.19 21.24 4.14
C HIS A 99 -7.52 20.22 5.25
N SER A 100 -6.67 19.22 5.46
CA SER A 100 -6.81 18.22 6.52
C SER A 100 -6.74 18.84 7.91
N VAL A 101 -5.80 19.76 8.15
CA VAL A 101 -5.71 20.51 9.41
C VAL A 101 -6.96 21.34 9.66
N ASP A 102 -7.41 22.10 8.66
CA ASP A 102 -8.62 22.93 8.78
C ASP A 102 -9.87 22.08 9.04
N SER A 103 -9.98 20.95 8.34
CA SER A 103 -11.06 19.98 8.55
C SER A 103 -11.05 19.48 9.99
N LEU A 104 -9.91 18.99 10.49
CA LEU A 104 -9.77 18.50 11.87
C LEU A 104 -10.11 19.55 12.93
N LYS A 105 -9.79 20.83 12.68
CA LYS A 105 -10.14 21.92 13.59
C LYS A 105 -11.63 22.25 13.58
N SER A 106 -12.29 22.10 12.43
CA SER A 106 -13.73 22.34 12.29
C SER A 106 -14.59 21.22 12.88
N ILE A 107 -14.01 20.04 13.05
CA ILE A 107 -14.68 18.84 13.54
C ILE A 107 -14.80 18.89 15.07
N LYS A 108 -15.91 19.43 15.58
CA LYS A 108 -16.48 18.98 16.86
C LYS A 108 -17.33 17.74 16.57
N ASN A 109 -16.81 16.53 16.84
CA ASN A 109 -17.54 15.25 16.74
C ASN A 109 -18.22 14.97 15.37
N THR A 110 -17.46 14.87 14.28
CA THR A 110 -17.98 14.23 13.06
C THR A 110 -17.61 12.75 13.08
N ALA A 111 -18.61 11.91 12.85
CA ALA A 111 -18.49 10.47 12.78
C ALA A 111 -17.30 10.06 11.90
N ALA A 112 -16.53 9.06 12.37
CA ALA A 112 -15.47 8.44 11.58
C ALA A 112 -16.00 8.10 10.18
N ALA A 113 -15.20 8.42 9.14
CA ALA A 113 -15.55 8.11 7.76
C ALA A 113 -16.02 6.66 7.65
N LYS A 114 -17.21 6.45 7.08
CA LYS A 114 -17.84 5.13 7.02
C LYS A 114 -16.93 4.18 6.24
N ILE A 115 -16.44 3.13 6.90
CA ILE A 115 -15.62 2.12 6.24
C ILE A 115 -16.53 1.34 5.28
N ILE A 116 -16.10 1.24 4.02
CA ILE A 116 -16.82 0.51 2.97
C ILE A 116 -16.05 -0.81 2.73
N PRO A 117 -16.63 -1.97 3.08
CA PRO A 117 -16.06 -3.26 2.73
C PRO A 117 -15.94 -3.45 1.22
N TYR A 118 -14.89 -4.12 0.79
CA TYR A 118 -14.69 -4.45 -0.61
C TYR A 118 -15.75 -5.43 -1.10
N LYS A 119 -16.19 -5.23 -2.34
CA LYS A 119 -17.13 -6.10 -3.02
C LYS A 119 -16.38 -7.19 -3.79
N ASN A 120 -16.91 -8.41 -3.70
CA ASN A 120 -16.43 -9.56 -4.48
C ASN A 120 -16.68 -9.33 -5.98
N ALA A 121 -15.68 -9.61 -6.80
CA ALA A 121 -15.86 -9.76 -8.24
C ALA A 121 -16.36 -11.17 -8.60
N ASP A 122 -17.13 -11.26 -9.68
CA ASP A 122 -17.56 -12.54 -10.24
C ASP A 122 -16.40 -13.19 -11.02
N VAL A 123 -15.84 -14.25 -10.45
CA VAL A 123 -14.70 -14.99 -10.98
C VAL A 123 -14.99 -16.48 -10.84
N ASN A 124 -14.82 -17.22 -11.94
CA ASN A 124 -14.95 -18.67 -11.95
C ASN A 124 -13.57 -19.29 -11.73
N VAL A 125 -13.35 -19.86 -10.55
CA VAL A 125 -12.13 -20.60 -10.22
C VAL A 125 -12.20 -21.97 -10.89
N LEU A 126 -11.23 -22.27 -11.73
CA LEU A 126 -11.17 -23.47 -12.57
C LEU A 126 -10.50 -24.66 -11.86
N SER A 127 -10.06 -24.47 -10.62
CA SER A 127 -9.50 -25.51 -9.77
C SER A 127 -10.62 -26.08 -8.88
N PRO A 128 -11.23 -27.23 -9.25
CA PRO A 128 -12.48 -27.71 -8.66
C PRO A 128 -12.38 -28.04 -7.16
N ASP A 129 -11.19 -28.35 -6.67
CA ASP A 129 -10.97 -28.77 -5.27
C ASP A 129 -10.72 -27.59 -4.31
N ILE A 130 -10.76 -26.35 -4.80
CA ILE A 130 -10.51 -25.17 -3.97
C ILE A 130 -11.83 -24.66 -3.40
N GLU A 131 -12.07 -24.98 -2.12
CA GLU A 131 -13.15 -24.36 -1.35
C GLU A 131 -12.92 -22.86 -1.15
N SER A 132 -14.00 -22.13 -0.90
CA SER A 132 -13.94 -20.72 -0.51
C SER A 132 -14.37 -20.51 0.93
N TYR A 133 -13.93 -19.41 1.53
CA TYR A 133 -14.37 -18.96 2.85
C TYR A 133 -14.72 -17.47 2.81
N ILE A 134 -15.63 -17.06 3.68
CA ILE A 134 -15.95 -15.64 3.85
C ILE A 134 -15.03 -15.07 4.92
N ILE A 135 -14.33 -13.99 4.59
CA ILE A 135 -13.41 -13.34 5.51
C ILE A 135 -14.21 -12.69 6.64
N ASP A 136 -13.99 -13.20 7.84
CA ASP A 136 -14.49 -12.64 9.10
C ASP A 136 -13.61 -13.16 10.26
N LYS A 137 -13.82 -12.63 11.47
CA LYS A 137 -13.18 -13.14 12.69
C LYS A 137 -13.59 -14.59 12.95
N ASN A 138 -12.65 -15.34 13.51
CA ASN A 138 -12.78 -16.76 13.86
C ASN A 138 -13.02 -17.71 12.66
N VAL A 139 -12.75 -17.25 11.43
CA VAL A 139 -12.86 -18.08 10.23
C VAL A 139 -11.54 -18.79 9.94
N GLN A 140 -11.63 -20.09 9.63
CA GLN A 140 -10.49 -20.93 9.27
C GLN A 140 -10.00 -20.60 7.84
N VAL A 141 -8.72 -20.30 7.69
CA VAL A 141 -8.14 -19.80 6.43
C VAL A 141 -7.42 -20.86 5.60
N PHE A 142 -7.00 -21.96 6.22
CA PHE A 142 -6.34 -23.07 5.55
C PHE A 142 -7.19 -24.34 5.64
N ALA A 143 -7.20 -25.15 4.57
CA ALA A 143 -8.01 -26.36 4.50
C ALA A 143 -7.53 -27.46 5.47
N ASP A 144 -6.25 -27.46 5.82
CA ASP A 144 -5.55 -28.53 6.54
C ASP A 144 -5.03 -28.12 7.93
N THR A 145 -5.44 -26.95 8.46
CA THR A 145 -5.06 -26.50 9.81
C THR A 145 -6.22 -25.81 10.52
N THR A 146 -6.20 -25.76 11.84
CA THR A 146 -7.20 -25.02 12.65
C THR A 146 -6.92 -23.51 12.74
N SER A 147 -6.01 -22.97 11.93
CA SER A 147 -5.62 -21.56 11.97
C SER A 147 -6.79 -20.67 11.55
N GLN A 148 -7.19 -19.76 12.45
CA GLN A 148 -8.32 -18.87 12.27
C GLN A 148 -7.90 -17.40 12.30
N ILE A 149 -8.67 -16.56 11.61
CA ILE A 149 -8.53 -15.09 11.68
C ILE A 149 -8.86 -14.63 13.11
N LYS A 150 -7.90 -14.01 13.77
CA LYS A 150 -8.08 -13.38 15.08
C LYS A 150 -8.65 -11.97 14.92
N GLU A 151 -8.04 -11.19 14.04
CA GLU A 151 -8.42 -9.81 13.74
C GLU A 151 -8.29 -9.55 12.24
N VAL A 152 -9.13 -8.68 11.71
CA VAL A 152 -9.14 -8.31 10.29
C VAL A 152 -9.69 -6.89 10.14
N THR A 153 -9.13 -6.13 9.21
CA THR A 153 -9.62 -4.78 8.88
C THR A 153 -11.00 -4.85 8.24
N GLU A 154 -11.86 -3.90 8.57
CA GLU A 154 -13.27 -3.87 8.13
C GLU A 154 -13.43 -3.88 6.60
N GLN A 155 -12.45 -3.35 5.85
CA GLN A 155 -12.45 -3.35 4.39
C GLN A 155 -12.41 -4.75 3.78
N LEU A 156 -11.82 -5.74 4.45
CA LEU A 156 -11.71 -7.11 3.95
C LEU A 156 -12.90 -8.00 4.35
N ILE A 157 -13.71 -7.57 5.32
CA ILE A 157 -14.82 -8.37 5.83
C ILE A 157 -15.84 -8.64 4.71
N GLY A 158 -16.27 -9.90 4.57
CA GLY A 158 -17.23 -10.32 3.56
C GLY A 158 -16.64 -10.69 2.20
N LEU A 159 -15.33 -10.45 1.98
CA LEU A 159 -14.65 -10.98 0.80
C LEU A 159 -14.59 -12.51 0.83
N ARG A 160 -14.59 -13.13 -0.34
CA ARG A 160 -14.54 -14.57 -0.55
C ARG A 160 -13.11 -15.00 -0.87
N GLY A 161 -12.39 -15.45 0.16
CA GLY A 161 -11.06 -16.01 0.04
C GLY A 161 -11.07 -17.46 -0.47
N LEU A 162 -9.91 -17.94 -0.89
CA LEU A 162 -9.71 -19.34 -1.32
C LEU A 162 -9.02 -20.14 -0.21
N LYS A 163 -9.66 -21.22 0.24
CA LYS A 163 -9.23 -22.05 1.37
C LYS A 163 -8.23 -23.11 0.89
N LEU A 164 -6.95 -22.72 0.81
CA LEU A 164 -5.87 -23.58 0.31
C LEU A 164 -5.23 -24.42 1.43
N SER A 165 -4.60 -25.53 1.08
CA SER A 165 -3.79 -26.33 2.03
C SER A 165 -2.45 -25.66 2.28
N ARG A 166 -2.16 -25.34 3.54
CA ARG A 166 -0.87 -24.78 3.97
C ARG A 166 0.28 -25.75 3.69
N GLY A 167 0.07 -27.04 3.93
CA GLY A 167 1.06 -28.09 3.68
C GLY A 167 1.46 -28.15 2.20
N ASN A 168 0.50 -28.06 1.29
CA ASN A 168 0.75 -28.04 -0.14
C ASN A 168 1.46 -26.75 -0.58
N GLN A 169 1.06 -25.60 -0.05
CA GLN A 169 1.72 -24.32 -0.32
C GLN A 169 3.21 -24.35 0.05
N ILE A 170 3.56 -24.93 1.20
CA ILE A 170 4.96 -25.04 1.64
C ILE A 170 5.76 -25.99 0.75
N LYS A 171 5.17 -27.12 0.33
CA LYS A 171 5.87 -28.15 -0.47
C LYS A 171 6.04 -27.75 -1.93
N SER A 172 4.96 -27.26 -2.54
CA SER A 172 4.82 -27.14 -3.99
C SER A 172 4.49 -25.72 -4.48
N GLY A 173 4.22 -24.78 -3.57
CA GLY A 173 3.74 -23.45 -3.91
C GLY A 173 2.22 -23.41 -4.13
N THR A 174 1.73 -22.30 -4.69
CA THR A 174 0.30 -22.09 -4.93
C THR A 174 0.05 -21.90 -6.42
N GLU A 175 -0.91 -22.62 -6.99
CA GLU A 175 -1.42 -22.38 -8.33
C GLU A 175 -2.92 -22.06 -8.26
N ILE A 176 -3.33 -20.99 -8.94
CA ILE A 176 -4.74 -20.57 -9.02
C ILE A 176 -5.08 -20.38 -10.49
N LYS A 177 -5.98 -21.21 -11.00
CA LYS A 177 -6.53 -21.08 -12.35
C LYS A 177 -7.92 -20.50 -12.25
N PHE A 178 -8.20 -19.46 -13.02
CA PHE A 178 -9.51 -18.80 -12.99
C PHE A 178 -9.83 -18.13 -14.31
N THR A 179 -11.11 -17.86 -14.53
CA THR A 179 -11.60 -17.05 -15.64
C THR A 179 -12.51 -15.94 -15.15
N THR A 180 -12.44 -14.79 -15.80
CA THR A 180 -13.27 -13.62 -15.47
C THR A 180 -13.70 -12.88 -16.73
N LYS A 181 -14.90 -12.29 -16.68
CA LYS A 181 -15.49 -11.52 -17.79
C LYS A 181 -15.07 -10.06 -17.78
N ILE A 182 -14.53 -9.57 -16.67
CA ILE A 182 -14.12 -8.18 -16.48
C ILE A 182 -12.69 -8.14 -15.91
N PRO A 183 -11.97 -7.01 -16.01
CA PRO A 183 -10.72 -6.83 -15.27
C PRO A 183 -10.94 -6.93 -13.76
N VAL A 184 -10.06 -7.64 -13.06
CA VAL A 184 -10.13 -7.88 -11.61
C VAL A 184 -8.77 -7.71 -10.95
N LYS A 185 -8.78 -7.48 -9.63
CA LYS A 185 -7.61 -7.61 -8.77
C LYS A 185 -7.78 -8.80 -7.84
N LEU A 186 -6.78 -9.67 -7.76
CA LEU A 186 -6.69 -10.71 -6.74
C LEU A 186 -5.90 -10.18 -5.54
N LEU A 187 -6.49 -10.24 -4.35
CA LEU A 187 -5.83 -9.85 -3.11
C LEU A 187 -5.09 -11.05 -2.49
N VAL A 188 -3.79 -10.89 -2.26
CA VAL A 188 -2.93 -11.92 -1.67
C VAL A 188 -2.29 -11.39 -0.39
N GLY A 189 -2.45 -12.13 0.70
CA GLY A 189 -1.90 -11.83 2.01
C GLY A 189 -0.57 -12.55 2.26
N TYR A 190 0.46 -11.78 2.61
CA TYR A 190 1.78 -12.26 2.99
C TYR A 190 2.00 -12.04 4.48
N PHE A 191 2.42 -13.08 5.20
CA PHE A 191 2.77 -12.96 6.61
C PHE A 191 4.03 -12.11 6.78
N ASN A 192 4.04 -11.21 7.75
CA ASN A 192 5.19 -10.36 8.11
C ASN A 192 6.24 -11.16 8.89
N GLN A 193 6.65 -12.30 8.32
CA GLN A 193 7.54 -13.27 8.90
C GLN A 193 8.51 -13.73 7.82
N LYS A 194 9.79 -13.74 8.15
CA LYS A 194 10.84 -14.22 7.25
C LYS A 194 11.29 -15.59 7.72
N ASP A 195 10.60 -16.63 7.25
CA ASP A 195 11.01 -18.02 7.45
C ASP A 195 10.75 -18.87 6.20
N ASN A 196 11.08 -20.16 6.26
CA ASN A 196 10.90 -21.11 5.15
C ASN A 196 9.49 -21.71 5.06
N LYS A 197 8.58 -21.33 5.96
CA LYS A 197 7.19 -21.83 6.03
C LYS A 197 6.20 -20.82 5.48
N THR A 198 6.57 -19.54 5.36
CA THR A 198 5.74 -18.48 4.79
C THR A 198 6.28 -18.02 3.45
N LEU A 199 5.39 -17.68 2.53
CA LEU A 199 5.79 -17.13 1.23
C LEU A 199 6.34 -15.72 1.41
N LEU A 200 7.46 -15.41 0.75
CA LEU A 200 8.01 -14.05 0.72
C LEU A 200 7.17 -13.16 -0.21
N PRO A 201 6.94 -11.88 0.16
CA PRO A 201 6.26 -10.94 -0.72
C PRO A 201 7.10 -10.65 -1.97
N PRO A 202 6.45 -10.21 -3.07
CA PRO A 202 7.14 -9.80 -4.28
C PRO A 202 8.13 -8.65 -4.02
N GLN A 203 9.41 -8.84 -4.37
CA GLN A 203 10.49 -7.87 -4.19
C GLN A 203 11.22 -7.61 -5.51
N LEU A 204 11.20 -6.37 -5.97
CA LEU A 204 11.80 -5.98 -7.25
C LEU A 204 13.33 -6.03 -7.23
N GLU A 205 13.93 -5.89 -6.05
CA GLU A 205 15.38 -5.90 -5.83
C GLU A 205 16.01 -7.26 -6.17
N ILE A 206 15.21 -8.34 -6.11
CA ILE A 206 15.66 -9.72 -6.32
C ILE A 206 14.89 -10.45 -7.43
N ASP A 207 13.79 -9.89 -7.92
CA ASP A 207 12.95 -10.48 -8.97
C ASP A 207 12.33 -9.41 -9.87
N ALA A 208 12.79 -9.34 -11.13
CA ALA A 208 12.26 -8.41 -12.12
C ALA A 208 10.78 -8.65 -12.48
N SER A 209 10.25 -9.86 -12.23
CA SER A 209 8.86 -10.23 -12.47
C SER A 209 7.92 -9.84 -11.31
N ALA A 210 8.48 -9.38 -10.19
CA ALA A 210 7.75 -9.04 -8.96
C ALA A 210 6.75 -7.88 -9.11
N ASN A 211 6.61 -7.29 -10.29
CA ASN A 211 5.59 -6.29 -10.59
C ASN A 211 4.82 -6.52 -11.90
N ASN A 212 4.87 -7.72 -12.47
CA ASN A 212 4.16 -8.05 -13.71
C ASN A 212 2.64 -7.86 -13.60
N TYR A 213 2.09 -7.99 -12.39
CA TYR A 213 0.67 -7.82 -12.07
C TYR A 213 0.41 -6.58 -11.21
N GLY A 214 1.39 -5.66 -11.07
CA GLY A 214 1.26 -4.50 -10.17
C GLY A 214 1.41 -4.82 -8.68
N GLN A 215 1.86 -6.02 -8.33
CA GLN A 215 1.83 -6.59 -6.98
C GLN A 215 2.95 -6.13 -6.05
N SER A 216 3.92 -5.37 -6.55
CA SER A 216 5.13 -5.07 -5.78
C SER A 216 4.95 -4.09 -4.62
N GLU A 217 3.78 -3.47 -4.50
CA GLU A 217 3.44 -2.56 -3.40
C GLU A 217 2.44 -3.20 -2.46
N ILE A 218 2.68 -3.05 -1.16
CA ILE A 218 1.69 -3.35 -0.13
C ILE A 218 0.54 -2.36 -0.29
N LYS A 219 -0.68 -2.88 -0.34
CA LYS A 219 -1.91 -2.10 -0.42
C LYS A 219 -2.54 -1.93 0.95
N ILE A 220 -2.49 -2.96 1.79
CA ILE A 220 -2.91 -2.84 3.19
C ILE A 220 -1.84 -3.46 4.09
N SER A 221 -1.15 -2.63 4.85
CA SER A 221 -0.17 -3.10 5.84
C SER A 221 -0.90 -3.58 7.10
N ASN A 222 -0.44 -4.69 7.69
CA ASN A 222 -0.99 -5.27 8.92
C ASN A 222 -2.52 -5.46 8.88
N ALA A 223 -3.04 -5.93 7.74
CA ALA A 223 -4.46 -5.95 7.41
C ALA A 223 -5.28 -6.98 8.19
N LEU A 224 -4.66 -8.08 8.59
CA LEU A 224 -5.28 -9.14 9.39
C LEU A 224 -4.24 -9.93 10.19
N VAL A 225 -4.70 -10.62 11.22
CA VAL A 225 -3.91 -11.47 12.12
C VAL A 225 -4.54 -12.86 12.14
N VAL A 226 -3.74 -13.89 11.89
CA VAL A 226 -4.14 -15.30 12.03
C VAL A 226 -3.50 -15.87 13.29
N ASN A 227 -4.24 -16.68 14.04
CA ASN A 227 -3.72 -17.32 15.26
C ASN A 227 -2.43 -18.10 14.97
N GLY A 228 -1.35 -17.77 15.70
CA GLY A 228 -0.04 -18.42 15.56
C GLY A 228 0.85 -17.85 14.44
N PHE A 229 0.49 -16.73 13.81
CA PHE A 229 1.28 -16.08 12.76
C PHE A 229 1.53 -14.60 13.04
N ALA A 230 2.54 -14.04 12.37
CA ALA A 230 2.73 -12.60 12.29
C ALA A 230 1.56 -11.90 11.55
N PRO A 231 1.37 -10.58 11.73
CA PRO A 231 0.42 -9.80 10.95
C PRO A 231 0.63 -9.96 9.44
N VAL A 232 -0.43 -9.80 8.66
CA VAL A 232 -0.41 -10.04 7.21
C VAL A 232 -0.51 -8.72 6.46
N ASN A 233 0.35 -8.54 5.46
CA ASN A 233 0.26 -7.46 4.48
C ASN A 233 -0.48 -7.94 3.23
N VAL A 234 -1.33 -7.09 2.66
CA VAL A 234 -2.11 -7.40 1.44
C VAL A 234 -1.48 -6.73 0.24
N HIS A 235 -1.25 -7.53 -0.80
CA HIS A 235 -0.83 -7.10 -2.12
C HIS A 235 -1.97 -7.37 -3.12
N ALA A 236 -2.01 -6.60 -4.20
CA ALA A 236 -3.01 -6.75 -5.26
C ALA A 236 -2.37 -7.14 -6.59
N TYR A 237 -2.91 -8.16 -7.23
CA TYR A 237 -2.48 -8.65 -8.54
C TYR A 237 -3.58 -8.33 -9.57
N SER A 238 -3.31 -7.43 -10.52
CA SER A 238 -4.26 -7.05 -11.56
C SER A 238 -4.25 -8.04 -12.73
N PHE A 239 -5.45 -8.38 -13.21
CA PHE A 239 -5.69 -9.26 -14.35
C PHE A 239 -6.75 -8.64 -15.27
N ALA A 240 -6.53 -8.75 -16.58
CA ALA A 240 -7.54 -8.37 -17.57
C ALA A 240 -8.68 -9.41 -17.62
N ALA A 241 -9.74 -9.12 -18.39
CA ALA A 241 -10.74 -10.15 -18.72
C ALA A 241 -10.08 -11.33 -19.45
N GLY A 242 -10.53 -12.56 -19.18
CA GLY A 242 -10.00 -13.78 -19.79
C GLY A 242 -9.69 -14.89 -18.78
N THR A 243 -8.93 -15.88 -19.24
CA THR A 243 -8.49 -17.04 -18.44
C THR A 243 -7.04 -16.87 -18.04
N HIS A 244 -6.76 -17.02 -16.75
CA HIS A 244 -5.45 -16.76 -16.15
C HIS A 244 -4.99 -17.94 -15.30
N THR A 245 -3.68 -18.09 -15.20
CA THR A 245 -3.02 -18.94 -14.21
C THR A 245 -2.05 -18.07 -13.43
N LEU A 246 -2.24 -17.99 -12.11
CA LEU A 246 -1.28 -17.38 -11.21
C LEU A 246 -0.53 -18.48 -10.46
N THR A 247 0.80 -18.45 -10.54
CA THR A 247 1.68 -19.31 -9.74
C THR A 247 2.43 -18.46 -8.73
N LEU A 248 2.30 -18.81 -7.45
CA LEU A 248 3.07 -18.23 -6.35
C LEU A 248 4.11 -19.26 -5.88
N GLY A 249 5.24 -18.75 -5.39
CA GLY A 249 6.32 -19.59 -4.88
C GLY A 249 5.93 -20.44 -3.67
N LYS A 250 6.92 -21.16 -3.13
CA LYS A 250 6.74 -22.00 -1.94
C LYS A 250 6.57 -21.17 -0.68
N GLY A 251 5.69 -21.64 0.20
CA GLY A 251 5.40 -21.04 1.51
C GLY A 251 3.94 -20.66 1.67
N ALA A 252 3.48 -20.60 2.92
CA ALA A 252 2.12 -20.25 3.25
C ALA A 252 1.81 -18.78 2.90
N CYS A 253 0.68 -18.55 2.25
CA CYS A 253 0.09 -17.23 2.00
C CYS A 253 -1.43 -17.33 2.03
N LEU A 254 -2.09 -16.18 2.16
CA LEU A 254 -3.55 -16.11 2.12
C LEU A 254 -4.01 -15.63 0.75
N VAL A 255 -5.05 -16.24 0.21
CA VAL A 255 -5.76 -15.73 -0.97
C VAL A 255 -7.07 -15.17 -0.50
N LEU A 256 -7.16 -13.84 -0.51
CA LEU A 256 -8.23 -13.08 0.17
C LEU A 256 -9.43 -12.78 -0.74
N GLY A 257 -9.33 -13.15 -2.02
CA GLY A 257 -10.42 -13.07 -2.97
C GLY A 257 -10.19 -12.06 -4.09
N PHE A 258 -11.19 -11.96 -4.96
CA PHE A 258 -11.17 -11.11 -6.14
C PHE A 258 -12.04 -9.88 -5.93
N ILE A 259 -11.56 -8.74 -6.38
CA ILE A 259 -12.31 -7.48 -6.42
C ILE A 259 -12.31 -6.92 -7.84
N ASP A 260 -13.28 -6.07 -8.15
CA ASP A 260 -13.30 -5.34 -9.42
C ASP A 260 -12.06 -4.43 -9.51
N ASP A 261 -11.40 -4.38 -10.67
CA ASP A 261 -10.21 -3.53 -10.87
C ASP A 261 -10.52 -2.03 -10.67
N LYS A 262 -11.77 -1.61 -10.89
CA LYS A 262 -12.23 -0.23 -10.68
C LYS A 262 -12.51 0.10 -9.21
N GLN A 263 -12.58 -0.90 -8.33
CA GLN A 263 -12.76 -0.63 -6.91
C GLN A 263 -11.51 0.06 -6.36
N GLU A 264 -11.72 1.21 -5.70
CA GLU A 264 -10.64 2.01 -5.13
C GLU A 264 -9.96 1.23 -4.01
N LEU A 265 -8.67 0.97 -4.18
CA LEU A 265 -7.84 0.26 -3.22
C LEU A 265 -6.83 1.24 -2.63
N ARG A 266 -7.25 1.94 -1.58
CA ARG A 266 -6.39 2.89 -0.85
C ARG A 266 -5.22 2.16 -0.21
N ILE A 267 -4.06 2.82 -0.21
CA ILE A 267 -2.88 2.33 0.50
C ILE A 267 -2.99 2.81 1.94
N PHE A 268 -3.03 1.88 2.90
CA PHE A 268 -3.07 2.25 4.31
C PHE A 268 -2.53 1.13 5.20
N ASN A 269 -2.25 1.45 6.46
CA ASN A 269 -1.94 0.47 7.50
C ASN A 269 -3.13 0.31 8.43
N ALA A 270 -3.63 -0.92 8.54
CA ALA A 270 -4.76 -1.23 9.39
C ALA A 270 -4.39 -1.24 10.89
N GLY A 271 -3.09 -1.25 11.22
CA GLY A 271 -2.59 -1.11 12.59
C GLY A 271 -2.76 -2.34 13.48
N LEU A 272 -3.04 -3.52 12.91
CA LEU A 272 -3.25 -4.76 13.67
C LEU A 272 -1.92 -5.42 14.13
N ASP A 273 -0.80 -4.71 13.99
CA ASP A 273 0.49 -5.06 14.61
C ASP A 273 0.67 -4.45 16.01
N GLY A 274 -0.34 -3.71 16.50
CA GLY A 274 -0.31 -3.01 17.78
C GLY A 274 0.40 -1.67 17.76
N ARG A 275 0.81 -1.15 16.58
CA ARG A 275 1.53 0.12 16.43
C ARG A 275 0.65 1.29 15.96
N GLY A 276 -0.66 1.07 15.86
CA GLY A 276 -1.64 2.07 15.44
C GLY A 276 -1.73 2.26 13.91
N LYS A 277 -2.78 2.96 13.46
CA LYS A 277 -3.02 3.24 12.03
C LYS A 277 -2.08 4.33 11.50
N ASP A 278 -1.77 4.27 10.21
CA ASP A 278 -0.98 5.32 9.56
C ASP A 278 -1.81 6.59 9.31
N ILE A 279 -1.13 7.73 9.29
CA ILE A 279 -1.71 9.07 9.20
C ILE A 279 -1.40 9.74 7.85
N ASP A 280 -0.99 8.94 6.86
CA ASP A 280 -0.64 9.43 5.52
C ASP A 280 -1.84 10.07 4.81
N TRP A 281 -3.07 9.71 5.21
CA TRP A 281 -4.31 10.34 4.78
C TRP A 281 -4.34 11.85 5.01
N LEU A 282 -3.50 12.39 5.90
CA LEU A 282 -3.34 13.84 6.08
C LEU A 282 -2.87 14.55 4.80
N PHE A 283 -2.26 13.82 3.85
CA PHE A 283 -1.66 14.34 2.62
C PHE A 283 -2.40 13.93 1.34
N GLU A 284 -3.47 13.13 1.44
CA GLU A 284 -4.22 12.57 0.30
C GLU A 284 -5.54 13.29 0.00
#